data_AF-A0A239RD04-F1
#
_entry.id   AF-A0A239RD04-F1
#
_cell.length_a   1.000
_cell.length_b   1.000
_cell.length_c   1.000
_cell.angle_alpha   90.00
_cell.angle_beta   90.00
_cell.angle_gamma   90.00
#
_symmetry.space_group_name_H-M   'P 1'
#
loop_
_entity.id
_entity.type
_entity.pdbx_description
1 polymer ?
#
loop_
_entity_poly.entity_id
_entity_poly.type
_entity_poly.pdbx_seq_one_letter_code
_entity_poly.pdbx_strand_id
1 'polypeptide(L)'
;MNKILMYDTRKCSDMMLCLRDLINDIMLIDDPYVIDDSSGVLRAVNLRLLKCYEKHDQNYIFVYIDKKVNYSSKYGKSLLGDKVPYGFFQINRSDIVNKAYVREVNDKGLYLYNESLARPIGEKYMPNVLRMLGINDVK
;
A
#
# COMPACT_ATOMS: atom_id res chain seq x y z
N MET A 1 0.24 -5.68 -20.39
CA MET A 1 -0.38 -6.56 -21.40
C MET A 1 -1.89 -6.45 -21.27
N ASN A 2 -2.59 -5.95 -22.29
CA ASN A 2 -4.06 -5.91 -22.28
C ASN A 2 -4.59 -7.32 -22.51
N LYS A 3 -5.21 -7.91 -21.49
CA LYS A 3 -5.82 -9.25 -21.58
C LYS A 3 -7.24 -9.07 -22.14
N ILE A 4 -7.46 -9.49 -23.39
CA ILE A 4 -8.81 -9.52 -23.97
C ILE A 4 -9.47 -10.79 -23.45
N LEU A 5 -10.47 -10.63 -22.57
CA LEU A 5 -11.29 -11.74 -22.07
C LEU A 5 -12.42 -11.99 -23.08
N MET A 6 -12.33 -13.07 -23.85
CA MET A 6 -13.46 -13.59 -24.62
C MET A 6 -14.29 -14.51 -23.71
N TYR A 7 -15.59 -14.27 -23.60
CA TYR A 7 -16.51 -15.13 -22.85
C TYR A 7 -17.80 -15.39 -23.65
N ASP A 8 -18.39 -16.58 -23.46
CA ASP A 8 -19.66 -16.98 -24.08
C ASP A 8 -20.81 -16.63 -23.14
N THR A 9 -21.68 -15.70 -23.56
CA THR A 9 -22.81 -15.18 -22.76
C THR A 9 -23.87 -16.23 -22.40
N ARG A 10 -23.82 -17.42 -23.00
CA ARG A 10 -24.72 -18.53 -22.70
C ARG A 10 -24.26 -19.43 -21.55
N LYS A 11 -23.04 -19.23 -21.03
CA LYS A 11 -22.48 -20.02 -19.92
C LYS A 11 -22.25 -19.14 -18.69
N CYS A 12 -23.11 -19.32 -17.70
CA CYS A 12 -23.02 -18.59 -16.42
C CYS A 12 -21.66 -18.78 -15.71
N SER A 13 -20.98 -19.91 -15.93
CA SER A 13 -19.63 -20.19 -15.42
C SER A 13 -18.56 -19.21 -15.91
N ASP A 14 -18.62 -18.81 -17.18
CA ASP A 14 -17.60 -17.94 -17.79
C ASP A 14 -17.80 -16.49 -17.34
N MET A 15 -19.06 -16.10 -17.13
CA MET A 15 -19.42 -14.84 -16.51
C MET A 15 -18.94 -14.77 -15.05
N MET A 16 -19.07 -15.85 -14.28
CA MET A 16 -18.56 -15.94 -12.90
C MET A 16 -17.03 -15.89 -12.84
N LEU A 17 -16.32 -16.48 -13.82
CA LEU A 17 -14.86 -16.39 -13.92
C LEU A 17 -14.40 -14.97 -14.26
N CYS A 18 -15.07 -14.31 -15.21
CA CYS A 18 -14.79 -12.89 -15.52
C CYS A 18 -15.10 -11.99 -14.32
N LEU A 19 -16.18 -12.26 -13.57
CA LEU A 19 -16.52 -11.51 -12.36
C LEU A 19 -15.47 -11.74 -11.26
N ARG A 20 -14.99 -12.97 -11.08
CA ARG A 20 -13.93 -13.29 -10.12
C ARG A 20 -12.62 -12.60 -10.48
N ASP A 21 -12.24 -12.62 -11.75
CA ASP A 21 -11.01 -11.96 -12.22
C ASP A 21 -11.16 -10.43 -12.12
N LEU A 22 -12.33 -9.86 -12.42
CA LEU A 22 -12.62 -8.44 -12.20
C LEU A 22 -12.61 -8.08 -10.72
N ILE A 23 -13.20 -8.91 -9.84
CA ILE A 23 -13.16 -8.72 -8.39
C ILE A 23 -11.72 -8.84 -7.88
N ASN A 24 -10.93 -9.78 -8.38
CA ASN A 24 -9.52 -9.87 -8.04
C ASN A 24 -8.76 -8.65 -8.52
N ASP A 25 -8.99 -8.18 -9.75
CA ASP A 25 -8.38 -6.95 -10.28
C ASP A 25 -8.83 -5.71 -9.49
N ILE A 26 -10.09 -5.67 -9.00
CA ILE A 26 -10.62 -4.62 -8.11
C ILE A 26 -10.03 -4.73 -6.70
N MET A 27 -9.86 -5.93 -6.15
CA MET A 27 -9.20 -6.16 -4.87
C MET A 27 -7.67 -5.96 -4.97
N LEU A 28 -7.13 -6.00 -6.18
CA LEU A 28 -5.77 -5.58 -6.54
C LEU A 28 -5.69 -4.08 -6.88
N ILE A 29 -6.80 -3.34 -6.90
CA ILE A 29 -6.75 -1.86 -6.84
C ILE A 29 -6.11 -1.56 -5.48
N ASP A 30 -4.84 -1.18 -5.57
CA ASP A 30 -3.78 -1.12 -4.57
C ASP A 30 -4.02 -0.10 -3.43
N ASP A 31 -5.20 -0.18 -2.82
CA ASP A 31 -5.64 0.66 -1.72
C ASP A 31 -5.77 -0.23 -0.47
N PRO A 32 -4.67 -0.46 0.25
CA PRO A 32 -4.64 -1.25 1.47
C PRO A 32 -5.40 -0.47 2.53
N TYR A 33 -6.67 -0.83 2.68
CA TYR A 33 -7.47 -0.40 3.80
C TYR A 33 -6.94 -1.07 5.06
N VAL A 34 -6.55 -0.26 6.03
CA VAL A 34 -6.36 -0.75 7.39
C VAL A 34 -7.69 -0.61 8.12
N ILE A 35 -8.09 -1.67 8.80
CA ILE A 35 -9.23 -1.68 9.71
C ILE A 35 -8.75 -1.14 11.07
N ASP A 36 -9.15 0.08 11.43
CA ASP A 36 -8.89 0.66 12.75
C ASP A 36 -10.17 0.59 13.61
N ASP A 37 -10.06 0.06 14.84
CA ASP A 37 -11.15 -0.11 15.81
C ASP A 37 -11.02 0.82 17.05
N SER A 38 -10.21 1.87 16.96
CA SER A 38 -9.84 2.74 18.10
C SER A 38 -10.97 3.54 18.77
N SER A 39 -12.19 3.61 18.22
CA SER A 39 -13.31 4.31 18.88
C SER A 39 -14.05 3.38 19.85
N GLY A 40 -13.79 3.52 21.16
CA GLY A 40 -14.43 2.73 22.21
C GLY A 40 -15.95 2.91 22.40
N VAL A 41 -16.61 3.74 21.60
CA VAL A 41 -18.08 3.94 21.62
C VAL A 41 -18.64 3.38 20.33
N LEU A 42 -19.26 2.19 20.40
CA LEU A 42 -19.72 1.35 19.27
C LEU A 42 -18.56 1.00 18.31
N ARG A 43 -18.14 -0.27 18.31
CA ARG A 43 -17.05 -0.81 17.45
C ARG A 43 -17.38 -0.67 15.96
N ALA A 44 -17.21 0.52 15.41
CA ALA A 44 -17.28 0.77 13.99
C ALA A 44 -15.91 0.47 13.38
N VAL A 45 -15.88 -0.53 12.49
CA VAL A 45 -14.73 -0.84 11.64
C VAL A 45 -14.51 0.37 10.72
N ASN A 46 -13.44 1.14 10.94
CA ASN A 46 -13.12 2.26 10.08
C ASN A 46 -12.07 1.81 9.04
N LEU A 47 -12.51 1.70 7.78
CA LEU A 47 -11.64 1.36 6.65
C LEU A 47 -10.92 2.63 6.19
N ARG A 48 -9.60 2.66 6.30
CA ARG A 48 -8.82 3.86 5.99
C ARG A 48 -7.66 3.54 5.07
N LEU A 49 -7.50 4.39 4.05
CA LEU A 49 -6.48 4.27 3.02
C LEU A 49 -5.10 4.65 3.57
N LEU A 50 -4.24 3.64 3.74
CA LEU A 50 -2.90 3.82 4.28
C LEU A 50 -1.90 4.12 3.16
N LYS A 51 -1.29 5.31 3.20
CA LYS A 51 -0.27 5.74 2.23
C LYS A 51 1.10 5.17 2.59
N CYS A 52 1.47 5.25 3.87
CA CYS A 52 2.73 4.74 4.39
C CYS A 52 2.66 4.57 5.90
N TYR A 53 3.66 3.91 6.48
CA TYR A 53 3.83 3.85 7.91
C TYR A 53 5.32 3.81 8.31
N GLU A 54 5.60 4.41 9.47
CA GLU A 54 6.92 4.40 10.08
C GLU A 54 6.92 3.40 11.25
N LYS A 55 7.87 2.47 11.25
CA LYS A 55 8.12 1.50 12.32
C LYS A 55 9.25 2.00 13.23
N HIS A 56 8.89 2.32 14.46
CA HIS A 56 9.81 2.65 15.54
C HIS A 56 9.75 1.57 16.63
N ASP A 57 10.69 1.59 17.58
CA ASP A 57 10.78 0.53 18.59
C ASP A 57 9.52 0.45 19.48
N GLN A 58 9.03 1.61 19.92
CA GLN A 58 7.92 1.71 20.87
C GLN A 58 6.55 1.90 20.19
N ASN A 59 6.53 2.38 18.96
CA ASN A 59 5.32 2.80 18.29
C ASN A 59 5.41 2.68 16.77
N TYR A 60 4.24 2.71 16.13
CA TYR A 60 4.12 2.87 14.68
C TYR A 60 3.41 4.16 14.39
N ILE A 61 3.83 4.84 13.33
CA ILE A 61 3.12 6.03 12.87
C ILE A 61 2.53 5.77 11.51
N PHE A 62 1.21 5.69 11.45
CA PHE A 62 0.45 5.40 10.24
C PHE A 62 0.05 6.72 9.59
N VAL A 63 0.33 6.85 8.30
CA VAL A 63 -0.04 8.03 7.50
C VAL A 63 -1.14 7.62 6.55
N TYR A 64 -2.37 7.93 6.95
CA TYR A 64 -3.55 7.78 6.09
C TYR A 64 -3.68 8.98 5.16
N ILE A 65 -4.53 8.88 4.14
CA ILE A 65 -4.82 10.01 3.23
C ILE A 65 -5.23 11.28 4.00
N ASP A 66 -6.08 11.11 5.02
CA ASP A 66 -6.76 12.18 5.73
C ASP A 66 -6.05 12.60 7.03
N LYS A 67 -5.27 11.71 7.67
CA LYS A 67 -4.55 12.04 8.91
C LYS A 67 -3.37 11.11 9.21
N LYS A 68 -2.49 11.58 10.10
CA LYS A 68 -1.41 10.79 10.72
C LYS A 68 -1.88 10.30 12.09
N VAL A 69 -1.66 9.02 12.41
CA VAL A 69 -2.05 8.40 13.69
C VAL A 69 -0.87 7.64 14.28
N ASN A 70 -0.66 7.81 15.59
CA ASN A 70 0.36 7.09 16.34
C ASN A 70 -0.27 5.92 17.10
N TYR A 71 0.21 4.71 16.84
CA TYR A 71 -0.23 3.49 17.53
C TYR A 71 0.92 2.89 18.34
N SER A 72 0.60 2.24 19.45
CA SER A 72 1.58 1.43 20.18
C SER A 72 2.15 0.32 19.29
N SER A 73 3.39 -0.12 19.57
CA SER A 73 4.04 -1.20 18.80
C SER A 73 3.19 -2.48 18.74
N LYS A 74 2.52 -2.84 19.84
CA LYS A 74 1.61 -3.99 19.90
C LYS A 74 0.43 -3.85 18.94
N TYR A 75 -0.23 -2.69 18.95
CA TYR A 75 -1.43 -2.47 18.14
C TYR A 75 -1.09 -2.26 16.65
N GLY A 76 -0.03 -1.52 16.34
CA GLY A 76 0.44 -1.36 14.96
C GLY A 76 0.80 -2.70 14.30
N LYS A 77 1.43 -3.61 15.05
CA LYS A 77 1.70 -4.98 14.59
C LYS A 77 0.42 -5.78 14.37
N SER A 78 -0.58 -5.69 15.25
CA SER A 78 -1.84 -6.41 15.03
C SER A 78 -2.60 -5.93 13.80
N LEU A 79 -2.44 -4.65 13.42
CA LEU A 79 -3.08 -4.08 12.24
C LEU A 79 -2.44 -4.52 10.91
N LEU A 80 -1.10 -4.62 10.87
CA LEU A 80 -0.36 -4.94 9.64
C LEU A 80 0.00 -6.43 9.50
N GLY A 81 0.03 -7.15 10.62
CA GLY A 81 0.62 -8.49 10.71
C GLY A 81 2.15 -8.47 10.77
N ASP A 82 2.76 -9.64 10.59
CA ASP A 82 4.22 -9.83 10.74
C ASP A 82 5.02 -9.48 9.48
N LYS A 83 4.36 -9.47 8.31
CA LYS A 83 4.99 -9.23 7.01
C LYS A 83 4.59 -7.87 6.46
N VAL A 84 5.46 -7.27 5.65
CA VAL A 84 5.12 -6.07 4.88
C VAL A 84 3.94 -6.43 3.95
N PRO A 85 2.83 -5.69 3.98
CA PRO A 85 1.68 -6.02 3.14
C PRO A 85 2.01 -5.90 1.65
N TYR A 86 1.28 -6.65 0.81
CA TYR A 86 1.43 -6.55 -0.63
C TYR A 86 1.16 -5.11 -1.10
N GLY A 87 1.89 -4.64 -2.11
CA GLY A 87 1.83 -3.25 -2.57
C GLY A 87 2.68 -2.28 -1.73
N PHE A 88 3.15 -2.68 -0.55
CA PHE A 88 4.10 -1.88 0.22
C PHE A 88 5.55 -2.30 -0.01
N PHE A 89 6.45 -1.36 0.16
CA PHE A 89 7.88 -1.61 0.17
C PHE A 89 8.62 -0.68 1.13
N GLN A 90 9.71 -1.19 1.69
CA GLN A 90 10.54 -0.46 2.63
C GLN A 90 11.51 0.45 1.86
N ILE A 91 11.58 1.73 2.25
CA ILE A 91 12.47 2.73 1.62
C ILE A 91 13.67 3.11 2.47
N ASN A 92 13.57 2.93 3.80
CA ASN A 92 14.66 3.08 4.74
C ASN A 92 14.42 2.18 5.97
N ARG A 93 15.23 2.29 7.02
CA ARG A 93 15.14 1.35 8.18
C ARG A 93 13.78 1.35 8.88
N SER A 94 13.07 2.48 8.88
CA SER A 94 11.79 2.63 9.59
C SER A 94 10.61 2.85 8.64
N ASP A 95 10.80 3.39 7.44
CA ASP A 95 9.70 3.86 6.59
C ASP A 95 9.30 2.82 5.53
N ILE A 96 8.00 2.54 5.46
CA ILE A 96 7.38 1.62 4.52
C ILE A 96 6.24 2.32 3.80
N VAL A 97 6.27 2.27 2.48
CA VAL A 97 5.43 3.06 1.58
C VAL A 97 4.58 2.16 0.70
N ASN A 98 3.33 2.53 0.47
CA ASN A 98 2.49 1.91 -0.54
C ASN A 98 2.82 2.49 -1.93
N LYS A 99 3.15 1.60 -2.88
CA LYS A 99 3.47 1.93 -4.28
C LYS A 99 2.38 2.76 -4.96
N ALA A 100 1.10 2.56 -4.62
CA ALA A 100 -0.02 3.27 -5.26
C ALA A 100 -0.01 4.78 -4.99
N TYR A 101 0.60 5.19 -3.88
CA TYR A 101 0.67 6.60 -3.48
C TYR A 101 1.97 7.27 -3.87
N VAL A 102 2.86 6.58 -4.60
CA VAL A 102 4.11 7.17 -5.07
C VAL A 102 3.81 8.06 -6.27
N ARG A 103 4.13 9.35 -6.15
CA ARG A 103 3.99 10.32 -7.23
C ARG A 103 5.20 10.31 -8.14
N GLU A 104 6.39 10.39 -7.56
CA GLU A 104 7.66 10.46 -8.28
C GLU A 104 8.82 10.06 -7.38
N VAL A 105 9.94 9.69 -8.00
CA VAL A 105 11.24 9.48 -7.34
C VAL A 105 12.27 10.31 -8.08
N ASN A 106 13.04 11.11 -7.35
CA ASN A 106 14.14 11.90 -7.90
C ASN A 106 15.35 11.89 -6.96
N ASP A 107 16.31 12.77 -7.21
CA ASP A 107 17.54 12.95 -6.45
C ASP A 107 17.32 13.29 -4.97
N LYS A 108 16.18 13.91 -4.62
CA LYS A 108 15.81 14.23 -3.23
C LYS A 108 15.14 13.06 -2.50
N GLY A 109 14.67 12.05 -3.23
CA GLY A 109 14.03 10.86 -2.70
C GLY A 109 12.64 10.59 -3.29
N LEU A 110 11.77 9.98 -2.50
CA LEU A 110 10.44 9.54 -2.90
C LEU A 110 9.38 10.55 -2.47
N TYR A 111 8.51 10.95 -3.41
CA TYR A 111 7.37 11.81 -3.12
C TYR A 111 6.07 11.01 -3.12
N LEU A 112 5.26 11.21 -2.09
CA LEU A 112 3.90 10.66 -2.04
C LEU A 112 2.89 11.65 -2.62
N TYR A 113 1.75 11.12 -3.07
CA TYR A 113 0.62 11.92 -3.52
C TYR A 113 0.17 12.90 -2.42
N ASN A 114 -0.04 14.16 -2.80
CA ASN A 114 -0.35 15.28 -1.89
C ASN A 114 0.69 15.57 -0.80
N GLU A 115 1.93 15.05 -0.90
CA GLU A 115 3.04 15.47 -0.04
C GLU A 115 4.03 16.34 -0.83
N SER A 116 4.49 17.43 -0.20
CA SER A 116 5.50 18.34 -0.75
C SER A 116 6.91 18.01 -0.30
N LEU A 117 7.05 17.14 0.72
CA LEU A 117 8.33 16.72 1.27
C LEU A 117 8.73 15.36 0.69
N ALA A 118 9.99 15.26 0.28
CA ALA A 118 10.59 14.01 -0.13
C ALA A 118 10.86 13.13 1.09
N ARG A 119 10.65 11.83 0.94
CA ARG A 119 11.09 10.80 1.88
C ARG A 119 12.43 10.25 1.42
N PRO A 120 13.48 10.31 2.26
CA PRO A 120 14.80 9.82 1.87
C PRO A 120 14.76 8.30 1.71
N ILE A 121 15.31 7.84 0.58
CA ILE A 121 15.51 6.42 0.28
C ILE A 121 16.93 6.07 0.70
N GLY A 122 17.09 5.05 1.55
CA GLY A 122 18.41 4.55 1.89
C GLY A 122 19.03 3.80 0.72
N GLU A 123 20.33 3.96 0.48
CA GLU A 123 21.05 3.36 -0.65
C GLU A 123 20.80 1.86 -0.81
N LYS A 124 20.81 1.11 0.31
CA LYS A 124 20.56 -0.34 0.28
C LYS A 124 19.14 -0.74 -0.16
N TYR A 125 18.18 0.18 -0.08
CA TYR A 125 16.78 -0.05 -0.43
C TYR A 125 16.47 0.38 -1.87
N MET A 126 17.27 1.29 -2.44
CA MET A 126 17.04 1.85 -3.76
C MET A 126 16.79 0.80 -4.85
N PRO A 127 17.60 -0.30 -4.97
CA PRO A 127 17.35 -1.31 -6.00
C PRO A 127 15.96 -1.97 -5.88
N ASN A 128 15.49 -2.20 -4.66
CA ASN A 128 14.17 -2.75 -4.43
C ASN A 128 13.06 -1.74 -4.74
N VAL A 129 13.26 -0.45 -4.41
CA VAL A 129 12.32 0.62 -4.74
C VAL A 129 12.12 0.71 -6.25
N LEU A 130 13.22 0.80 -7.02
CA LEU A 130 13.17 0.88 -8.48
C LEU A 130 12.47 -0.34 -9.09
N ARG A 131 12.80 -1.54 -8.61
CA ARG A 131 12.13 -2.80 -9.01
C ARG A 131 10.63 -2.78 -8.73
N MET A 132 10.22 -2.35 -7.54
CA MET A 132 8.81 -2.30 -7.13
C MET A 132 8.00 -1.28 -7.94
N LEU A 133 8.65 -0.22 -8.42
CA LEU A 133 8.05 0.81 -9.26
C LEU A 133 8.16 0.49 -10.77
N GLY A 134 8.79 -0.62 -11.15
CA GLY A 134 9.00 -0.98 -12.56
C GLY A 134 9.94 -0.04 -13.31
N ILE A 135 10.78 0.72 -12.58
CA ILE A 135 11.79 1.61 -13.16
C ILE A 135 13.01 0.74 -13.46
N ASN A 136 13.20 0.35 -14.71
CA ASN A 136 14.43 -0.28 -15.15
C ASN A 136 15.48 0.81 -15.36
N ASP A 137 16.70 0.60 -14.84
CA ASP A 137 17.84 1.51 -15.03
C ASP A 137 17.95 1.90 -16.52
N VAL A 138 17.60 3.14 -16.84
CA VAL A 138 17.96 3.74 -18.13
C VAL A 138 19.45 4.03 -18.02
N LYS A 139 20.24 3.20 -18.71
CA LYS A 139 21.68 3.39 -18.90
C LYS A 139 21.99 4.77 -19.47
#